data_AF-A0A3L7UF26-F1
#
_entry.id   AF-A0A3L7UF26-F1
#
_cell.length_a   1.000
_cell.length_b   1.000
_cell.length_c   1.000
_cell.angle_alpha   90.00
_cell.angle_beta   90.00
_cell.angle_gamma   90.00
#
_symmetry.space_group_name_H-M   'P 1'
#
loop_
_entity.id
_entity.type
_entity.pdbx_description
1 polymer ?
#
loop_
_entity_poly.entity_id
_entity_poly.type
_entity_poly.pdbx_seq_one_letter_code
_entity_poly.pdbx_strand_id
1 'polypeptide(L)'
;MRRWISDHFEFGPRIIFEGRQEVSVEIEDPNNLPLVERINKAEYFARELCEHLQQAFLPKLSELRLSSKKLDADVVSDQTMFDQMSSVAKAEQFASDIHARLSKYLESIRKDASAVLGITDSTMEINDRE
;
A
#
# COMPACT_ATOMS: atom_id res chain seq x y z
N MET A 1 -4.00 -34.97 9.00
CA MET A 1 -2.55 -35.23 9.11
C MET A 1 -1.85 -34.81 7.82
N ARG A 2 -1.38 -33.56 7.72
CA ARG A 2 -0.34 -33.14 6.74
C ARG A 2 0.56 -32.09 7.39
N ARG A 3 1.56 -32.65 8.05
CA ARG A 3 2.94 -32.22 8.25
C ARG A 3 3.31 -30.82 7.71
N TRP A 4 3.77 -29.99 8.65
CA TRP A 4 4.57 -28.80 8.43
C TRP A 4 5.79 -29.13 7.57
N ILE A 5 6.06 -28.30 6.58
CA ILE A 5 7.40 -28.09 6.02
C ILE A 5 7.68 -26.61 6.23
N SER A 6 8.23 -26.29 7.40
CA SER A 6 9.16 -25.18 7.49
C SER A 6 10.37 -25.60 6.70
N ASP A 7 10.71 -24.85 5.65
CA ASP A 7 12.10 -24.53 5.30
C ASP A 7 12.17 -23.75 3.98
N HIS A 8 12.87 -22.61 4.05
CA HIS A 8 13.41 -21.82 2.93
C HIS A 8 12.41 -21.12 2.01
N PHE A 9 11.85 -19.99 2.50
CA PHE A 9 11.51 -18.90 1.59
C PHE A 9 12.68 -17.92 1.60
N GLU A 10 13.67 -18.17 0.74
CA GLU A 10 14.65 -17.16 0.40
C GLU A 10 13.91 -16.02 -0.30
N PHE A 11 13.82 -14.88 0.38
CA PHE A 11 13.62 -13.60 -0.29
C PHE A 11 14.69 -13.50 -1.38
N GLY A 12 14.27 -13.54 -2.64
CA GLY A 12 15.08 -13.01 -3.72
C GLY A 12 15.46 -11.56 -3.42
N PRO A 13 16.44 -11.05 -4.15
CA PRO A 13 17.79 -10.80 -3.62
C PRO A 13 17.83 -10.10 -2.25
N ARG A 14 18.75 -10.53 -1.39
CA ARG A 14 19.23 -9.78 -0.21
C ARG A 14 19.55 -8.32 -0.60
N ILE A 15 18.64 -7.40 -0.32
CA ILE A 15 19.00 -5.99 -0.19
C ILE A 15 19.64 -5.86 1.19
N ILE A 16 20.97 -5.94 1.21
CA ILE A 16 21.78 -5.49 2.32
C ILE A 16 21.50 -4.00 2.48
N PHE A 17 20.85 -3.61 3.57
CA PHE A 17 20.65 -2.21 3.96
C PHE A 17 21.97 -1.65 4.49
N GLU A 18 22.90 -1.41 3.58
CA GLU A 18 24.11 -0.64 3.83
C GLU A 18 24.16 0.45 2.77
N GLY A 19 24.00 1.70 3.20
CA GLY A 19 24.05 2.87 2.31
C GLY A 19 22.69 3.31 1.76
N ARG A 20 22.03 4.20 2.50
CA ARG A 20 21.40 5.43 2.00
C ARG A 20 21.16 5.48 0.48
N GLN A 21 20.01 4.98 0.03
CA GLN A 21 19.39 5.46 -1.20
C GLN A 21 17.89 5.54 -0.95
N GLU A 22 17.42 6.73 -0.59
CA GLU A 22 16.03 7.12 -0.78
C GLU A 22 15.78 7.05 -2.29
N VAL A 23 15.37 5.87 -2.79
CA VAL A 23 14.83 5.77 -4.14
C VAL A 23 13.50 6.51 -4.07
N SER A 24 13.56 7.80 -4.36
CA SER A 24 12.42 8.58 -4.81
C SER A 24 11.94 7.86 -6.06
N VAL A 25 11.02 6.91 -5.91
CA VAL A 25 10.39 6.26 -7.05
C VAL A 25 9.61 7.37 -7.71
N GLU A 26 10.19 7.95 -8.76
CA GLU A 26 9.55 8.96 -9.58
C GLU A 26 8.21 8.37 -10.01
N ILE A 27 7.13 9.00 -9.54
CA ILE A 27 5.79 8.62 -9.93
C ILE A 27 5.67 9.07 -11.37
N GLU A 28 5.92 8.14 -12.29
CA GLU A 28 5.72 8.34 -13.72
C GLU A 28 4.32 8.94 -13.93
N ASP A 29 4.26 10.09 -14.60
CA ASP A 29 3.01 10.78 -14.86
C ASP A 29 2.08 9.86 -15.67
N PRO A 30 0.93 9.43 -15.13
CA PRO A 30 0.01 8.53 -15.81
C PRO A 30 -0.42 9.06 -17.19
N ASN A 31 -0.45 10.37 -17.39
CA ASN A 31 -0.90 10.99 -18.63
C ASN A 31 0.05 10.76 -19.81
N ASN A 32 1.28 10.34 -19.56
CA ASN A 32 2.24 9.99 -20.61
C ASN A 32 1.99 8.60 -21.22
N LEU A 33 1.11 7.80 -20.61
CA LEU A 33 0.85 6.42 -21.00
C LEU A 33 -0.49 6.29 -21.74
N PRO A 34 -0.58 5.39 -22.73
CA PRO A 34 -1.86 4.99 -23.32
C PRO A 34 -2.87 4.52 -22.25
N LEU A 35 -4.16 4.72 -22.51
CA LEU A 35 -5.23 4.38 -21.56
C LEU A 35 -5.17 2.90 -21.13
N VAL A 36 -4.89 1.99 -22.07
CA VAL A 36 -4.76 0.55 -21.79
C VAL A 36 -3.62 0.27 -20.80
N GLU A 37 -2.47 0.93 -20.97
CA GLU A 37 -1.34 0.78 -20.07
C GLU A 37 -1.62 1.35 -18.68
N ARG A 38 -2.36 2.48 -18.60
CA ARG A 38 -2.83 3.02 -17.33
C ARG A 38 -3.74 2.04 -16.60
N ILE A 39 -4.68 1.40 -17.29
CA ILE A 39 -5.59 0.40 -16.71
C ILE A 39 -4.80 -0.78 -16.17
N ASN A 40 -3.84 -1.31 -16.95
CA ASN A 40 -2.99 -2.41 -16.52
C ASN A 40 -2.16 -2.06 -15.28
N LYS A 41 -1.58 -0.85 -15.23
CA LYS A 41 -0.85 -0.37 -14.05
C LYS A 41 -1.75 -0.15 -12.84
N ALA A 42 -2.96 0.36 -13.03
CA ALA A 42 -3.95 0.48 -11.97
C ALA A 42 -4.35 -0.89 -11.41
N GLU A 43 -4.58 -1.89 -12.27
CA GLU A 43 -4.86 -3.27 -11.84
C GLU A 43 -3.67 -3.85 -11.04
N TYR A 44 -2.45 -3.66 -11.55
CA TYR A 44 -1.23 -4.09 -10.87
C TYR A 44 -1.13 -3.51 -9.46
N PHE A 45 -1.26 -2.18 -9.30
CA PHE A 45 -1.20 -1.55 -7.98
C PHE A 45 -2.34 -1.98 -7.06
N ALA A 46 -3.55 -2.20 -7.60
CA ALA A 46 -4.67 -2.71 -6.83
C ALA A 46 -4.40 -4.12 -6.29
N ARG A 47 -3.81 -5.00 -7.12
CA ARG A 47 -3.42 -6.36 -6.69
C ARG A 47 -2.31 -6.30 -5.65
N GLU A 48 -1.27 -5.53 -5.90
CA GLU A 48 -0.13 -5.37 -4.98
C GLU A 48 -0.57 -4.81 -3.62
N LEU A 49 -1.47 -3.81 -3.61
CA LEU A 49 -2.05 -3.29 -2.38
C LEU A 49 -2.85 -4.36 -1.63
N CYS A 50 -3.71 -5.12 -2.32
CA CYS A 50 -4.48 -6.19 -1.70
C CYS A 50 -3.58 -7.26 -1.09
N GLU A 51 -2.56 -7.71 -1.82
CA GLU A 51 -1.61 -8.71 -1.37
C GLU A 51 -0.83 -8.23 -0.15
N HIS A 52 -0.31 -7.01 -0.18
CA HIS A 52 0.41 -6.44 0.95
C HIS A 52 -0.47 -6.27 2.20
N LEU A 53 -1.72 -5.83 2.03
CA LEU A 53 -2.66 -5.72 3.15
C LEU A 53 -2.90 -7.08 3.81
N GLN A 54 -3.11 -8.12 3.01
CA GLN A 54 -3.39 -9.48 3.51
C GLN A 54 -2.17 -10.16 4.12
N GLN A 55 -1.01 -10.06 3.48
CA GLN A 55 0.17 -10.84 3.84
C GLN A 55 1.11 -10.12 4.82
N ALA A 56 1.10 -8.79 4.85
CA ALA A 56 2.04 -8.02 5.66
C ALA A 56 1.34 -7.12 6.68
N PHE A 57 0.45 -6.22 6.25
CA PHE A 57 -0.10 -5.21 7.15
C PHE A 57 -1.03 -5.80 8.23
N LEU A 58 -2.06 -6.56 7.81
CA LEU A 58 -3.04 -7.12 8.75
C LEU A 58 -2.42 -8.10 9.77
N PRO A 59 -1.50 -9.01 9.37
CA PRO A 59 -0.81 -9.88 10.33
C PRO A 59 -0.02 -9.08 11.37
N LYS A 60 0.79 -8.10 10.95
CA LYS A 60 1.59 -7.27 11.85
C LYS A 60 0.72 -6.45 12.81
N LEU A 61 -0.39 -5.91 12.31
CA LEU A 61 -1.34 -5.17 13.14
C LEU A 61 -2.01 -6.10 14.17
N SER A 62 -2.36 -7.32 13.77
CA SER A 62 -2.91 -8.33 14.69
C SER A 62 -1.92 -8.68 15.80
N GLU A 63 -0.66 -8.94 15.44
CA GLU A 63 0.42 -9.22 16.39
C GLU A 63 0.62 -8.08 17.40
N LEU A 64 0.72 -6.84 16.92
CA LEU A 64 0.84 -5.67 17.79
C LEU A 64 -0.37 -5.55 18.75
N ARG A 65 -1.59 -5.80 18.26
CA ARG A 65 -2.80 -5.78 19.09
C ARG A 65 -2.81 -6.89 20.14
N LEU A 66 -2.26 -8.07 19.82
CA LEU A 66 -2.13 -9.17 20.77
C LEU A 66 -1.08 -8.86 21.84
N SER A 67 0.07 -8.32 21.45
CA SER A 67 1.12 -7.91 22.39
C SER A 67 0.66 -6.78 23.30
N SER A 68 -0.03 -5.77 22.76
CA SER A 68 -0.55 -4.63 23.54
C SER A 68 -1.55 -5.03 24.62
N LYS A 69 -2.22 -6.19 24.49
CA LYS A 69 -3.17 -6.68 25.50
C LYS A 69 -2.48 -7.42 26.65
N LYS A 70 -1.21 -7.78 26.49
CA LYS A 70 -0.43 -8.44 27.54
C LYS A 70 0.13 -7.35 28.43
N LEU A 71 -0.38 -7.28 29.67
CA LEU A 71 0.04 -6.33 30.70
C LEU A 71 1.32 -6.76 31.43
N ASP A 72 1.84 -7.94 31.13
CA ASP A 72 3.00 -8.51 31.80
C ASP A 72 4.29 -8.20 31.04
N ALA A 73 5.16 -7.41 31.66
CA ALA A 73 6.45 -7.00 31.11
C ALA A 73 7.43 -8.18 30.96
N ASP A 74 7.22 -9.28 31.68
CA ASP A 74 8.01 -10.51 31.53
C ASP A 74 7.62 -11.28 30.25
N VAL A 75 6.47 -10.93 29.65
CA VAL A 75 5.93 -11.57 28.44
C VAL A 75 6.17 -10.71 27.19
N VAL A 76 6.18 -9.38 27.33
CA VAL A 76 6.47 -8.46 26.22
C VAL A 76 7.32 -7.30 26.74
N SER A 77 8.57 -7.23 26.26
CA SER A 77 9.46 -6.10 26.51
C SER A 77 9.01 -4.85 25.74
N ASP A 78 9.29 -3.67 26.28
CA ASP A 78 9.13 -2.38 25.60
C ASP A 78 9.83 -2.36 24.23
N GLN A 79 11.00 -3.00 24.13
CA GLN A 79 11.72 -3.11 22.85
C GLN A 79 10.91 -3.90 21.82
N THR A 80 10.29 -5.01 22.23
CA THR A 80 9.42 -5.81 21.37
C THR A 80 8.20 -5.03 20.91
N MET A 81 7.59 -4.25 21.81
CA MET A 81 6.47 -3.37 21.44
C MET A 81 6.90 -2.31 20.41
N PHE A 82 8.06 -1.67 20.63
CA PHE A 82 8.62 -0.69 19.71
C PHE A 82 8.90 -1.29 18.33
N ASP A 83 9.52 -2.47 18.26
CA ASP A 83 9.83 -3.15 17.00
C ASP A 83 8.56 -3.51 16.23
N GLN A 84 7.53 -3.99 16.93
CA GLN A 84 6.22 -4.30 16.34
C GLN A 84 5.53 -3.03 15.82
N MET A 85 5.52 -1.94 16.58
CA MET A 85 4.99 -0.65 16.13
C MET A 85 5.74 -0.15 14.89
N SER A 86 7.06 -0.21 14.88
CA SER A 86 7.88 0.18 13.74
C SER A 86 7.57 -0.66 12.50
N SER A 87 7.38 -1.97 12.68
CA SER A 87 7.03 -2.89 11.60
C SER A 87 5.65 -2.61 11.00
N VAL A 88 4.67 -2.27 11.84
CA VAL A 88 3.32 -1.85 11.39
C VAL A 88 3.40 -0.51 10.64
N ALA A 89 4.08 0.49 11.19
CA ALA A 89 4.23 1.80 10.56
C ALA A 89 4.90 1.72 9.18
N LYS A 90 5.93 0.88 9.03
CA LYS A 90 6.57 0.63 7.72
C LYS A 90 5.61 -0.03 6.73
N ALA A 91 4.80 -0.99 7.19
CA ALA A 91 3.81 -1.64 6.35
C ALA A 91 2.69 -0.68 5.94
N GLU A 92 2.27 0.21 6.83
CA GLU A 92 1.30 1.28 6.53
C GLU A 92 1.84 2.26 5.50
N GLN A 93 3.09 2.71 5.66
CA GLN A 93 3.73 3.64 4.73
C GLN A 93 3.74 3.06 3.30
N PHE A 94 4.14 1.80 3.15
CA PHE A 94 4.11 1.14 1.84
C PHE A 94 2.71 1.07 1.25
N ALA A 95 1.69 0.72 2.06
CA ALA A 95 0.31 0.67 1.60
C ALA A 95 -0.19 2.06 1.15
N SER A 96 0.17 3.10 1.90
CA SER A 96 -0.14 4.50 1.57
C SER A 96 0.52 4.93 0.25
N ASP A 97 1.78 4.58 0.04
CA ASP A 97 2.52 4.92 -1.18
C ASP A 97 1.90 4.26 -2.42
N ILE A 98 1.54 2.97 -2.35
CA ILE A 98 0.86 2.27 -3.45
C ILE A 98 -0.53 2.85 -3.67
N HIS A 99 -1.29 3.10 -2.61
CA HIS A 99 -2.62 3.68 -2.72
C HIS A 99 -2.59 5.06 -3.39
N ALA A 100 -1.59 5.89 -3.06
CA ALA A 100 -1.41 7.20 -3.69
C ALA A 100 -1.10 7.07 -5.19
N ARG A 101 -0.29 6.09 -5.60
CA ARG A 101 -0.04 5.79 -7.02
C ARG A 101 -1.30 5.30 -7.73
N LEU A 102 -1.98 4.31 -7.16
CA LEU A 102 -3.24 3.78 -7.69
C LEU A 102 -4.25 4.91 -7.91
N SER A 103 -4.42 5.78 -6.91
CA SER A 103 -5.35 6.92 -6.98
C SER A 103 -5.05 7.85 -8.15
N LYS A 104 -3.77 8.16 -8.40
CA LYS A 104 -3.35 8.98 -9.54
C LYS A 104 -3.68 8.33 -10.89
N TYR A 105 -3.44 7.02 -11.02
CA TYR A 105 -3.77 6.28 -12.24
C TYR A 105 -5.29 6.23 -12.47
N LEU A 106 -6.08 5.93 -11.43
CA LEU A 106 -7.54 5.91 -11.51
C LEU A 106 -8.13 7.28 -11.86
N GLU A 107 -7.56 8.36 -11.32
CA GLU A 107 -7.98 9.73 -11.66
C GLU A 107 -7.68 10.08 -13.12
N SER A 108 -6.49 9.73 -13.62
CA SER A 108 -6.14 9.93 -15.03
C SER A 108 -7.06 9.13 -15.96
N ILE A 109 -7.36 7.87 -15.61
CA ILE A 109 -8.32 7.03 -16.35
C ILE A 109 -9.72 7.66 -16.33
N ARG A 110 -10.19 8.10 -15.16
CA ARG A 110 -11.50 8.76 -15.00
C ARG A 110 -11.61 9.98 -15.89
N LYS A 111 -10.60 10.86 -15.90
CA LYS A 111 -10.57 12.07 -16.71
C LYS A 111 -10.73 11.77 -18.21
N ASP A 112 -9.97 10.79 -18.72
CA ASP A 112 -10.05 10.41 -20.13
C ASP A 112 -11.36 9.72 -20.48
N ALA A 113 -11.85 8.83 -19.62
CA ALA A 113 -13.13 8.16 -19.82
C ALA A 113 -14.29 9.18 -19.85
N SER A 114 -14.30 10.14 -18.93
CA SER A 114 -15.30 11.22 -18.89
C SER A 114 -15.25 12.09 -20.15
N ALA A 115 -14.04 12.39 -20.67
CA ALA A 115 -13.88 13.13 -21.91
C ALA A 115 -14.44 12.38 -23.13
N VAL A 116 -14.22 11.07 -23.21
CA VAL A 116 -14.76 10.23 -24.30
C VAL A 116 -16.29 10.10 -24.21
N LEU A 117 -16.84 9.98 -23.01
CA LEU A 117 -18.28 9.83 -22.78
C LEU A 117 -19.05 11.15 -22.82
N GLY A 118 -18.36 12.30 -22.92
CA GLY A 118 -18.99 13.62 -22.88
C GLY A 118 -19.62 13.95 -21.52
N ILE A 119 -19.23 13.25 -20.45
CA ILE A 119 -19.70 13.51 -19.10
C ILE A 119 -18.76 14.57 -18.53
N THR A 120 -19.11 15.84 -18.70
CA THR A 120 -18.49 16.91 -17.93
C THR A 120 -18.94 16.75 -16.49
N ASP A 121 -18.01 16.65 -15.54
CA ASP A 121 -18.33 16.61 -14.10
C ASP A 121 -19.17 17.85 -13.74
N SER A 122 -20.50 17.70 -13.67
CA SER A 122 -21.45 18.76 -13.29
C SER A 122 -21.45 19.05 -11.77
N THR A 123 -20.39 18.66 -11.05
CA THR A 123 -20.39 18.64 -9.58
C THR A 123 -19.83 19.92 -8.94
N MET A 124 -19.90 21.06 -9.63
CA MET A 124 -19.64 22.38 -9.04
C MET A 124 -20.60 23.45 -9.55
N GLU A 125 -21.91 23.22 -9.39
CA GLU A 125 -22.89 24.32 -9.30
C GLU A 125 -23.95 23.99 -8.23
N ILE A 126 -23.52 23.87 -6.96
CA ILE A 126 -24.43 24.21 -5.86
C ILE A 126 -24.29 25.72 -5.70
N ASN A 127 -25.14 26.42 -6.43
CA ASN A 127 -25.36 27.85 -6.33
C ASN A 127 -25.90 28.13 -4.92
N ASP A 128 -25.06 28.71 -4.06
CA ASP A 128 -25.52 29.42 -2.86
C ASP A 128 -26.47 30.53 -3.31
N ARG A 129 -27.78 30.23 -3.29
CA ARG A 129 -28.82 31.24 -3.40
C ARG A 129 -29.12 31.75 -2.01
N GLU A 130 -28.85 33.04 -1.84
CA GLU A 130 -29.21 33.94 -0.74
C GLU A 130 -30.68 33.80 -0.28
#